data_AF-A0A1B6CIT6-F1
#
_entry.id   AF-A0A1B6CIT6-F1
#
_cell.length_a   1.000
_cell.length_b   1.000
_cell.length_c   1.000
_cell.angle_alpha   90.00
_cell.angle_beta   90.00
_cell.angle_gamma   90.00
#
_symmetry.space_group_name_H-M   'P 1'
#
loop_
_entity.id
_entity.type
_entity.pdbx_description
1 polymer ?
#
loop_
_entity_poly.entity_id
_entity_poly.type
_entity_poly.pdbx_seq_one_letter_code
_entity_poly.pdbx_strand_id
1 'polypeptide(L)'
;MSEVEKVVKAEIESDSEEEHDPHYEPIISIYDMPVVAAKTFEEDEIELVKLRAKLFRYDTNENPPEWKERGTGDVKLLRHKEKNTVRVVMRRDKTLKICANHYITPLMELHPNCGSDRAWVWSVVADFADEKARSELLAIRFANADNAKKMERNV
;
A
#
# COMPACT_ATOMS: atom_id res chain seq x y z
N MET A 1 12.14 -42.98 45.71
CA MET A 1 12.41 -41.69 45.07
C MET A 1 13.47 -41.95 44.03
N SER A 2 13.01 -42.35 42.84
CA SER A 2 13.78 -43.09 41.83
C SER A 2 14.58 -42.15 40.93
N GLU A 3 15.73 -42.64 40.46
CA GLU A 3 16.64 -42.09 39.41
C GLU A 3 15.97 -41.26 38.29
N VAL A 4 14.71 -41.52 37.98
CA VAL A 4 13.89 -40.80 36.98
C VAL A 4 13.82 -39.29 37.25
N GLU A 5 13.71 -38.85 38.52
CA GLU A 5 13.68 -37.40 38.83
C GLU A 5 15.04 -36.71 38.66
N LYS A 6 16.14 -37.47 38.69
CA LYS A 6 17.49 -36.94 38.44
C LYS A 6 17.78 -36.77 36.95
N VAL A 7 17.20 -37.61 36.09
CA VAL A 7 17.40 -37.54 34.63
C VAL A 7 16.65 -36.33 34.03
N VAL A 8 15.44 -36.04 34.51
CA VAL A 8 14.63 -34.93 33.97
C VAL A 8 15.22 -33.54 34.30
N LYS A 9 16.06 -33.45 35.35
CA LYS A 9 16.70 -32.18 35.74
C LYS A 9 17.97 -31.86 34.95
N ALA A 10 18.50 -32.80 34.16
CA ALA A 10 19.75 -32.65 33.41
C ALA A 10 19.56 -32.22 31.95
N GLU A 11 18.32 -32.15 31.44
CA GLU A 11 18.02 -31.79 30.04
C GLU A 11 17.39 -30.39 29.88
N ILE A 12 17.40 -29.57 30.93
CA ILE A 12 17.01 -28.14 30.87
C ILE A 12 18.22 -27.27 31.23
N GLU A 13 19.36 -27.56 30.64
CA GLU A 13 20.29 -26.50 30.25
C GLU A 13 19.92 -26.13 28.82
N SER A 14 18.88 -25.30 28.69
CA SER A 14 18.69 -24.53 27.47
C SER A 14 19.92 -23.63 27.36
N ASP A 15 20.82 -23.99 26.47
CA ASP A 15 21.84 -23.13 25.90
C ASP A 15 21.09 -21.92 25.30
N SER A 16 20.84 -20.91 26.13
CA SER A 16 20.38 -19.61 25.69
C SER A 16 21.59 -18.94 25.08
N GLU A 17 21.87 -19.26 23.82
CA GLU A 17 22.68 -18.40 22.97
C GLU A 17 22.07 -16.99 23.09
N GLU A 18 22.69 -16.14 23.92
CA GLU A 18 22.29 -14.74 24.05
C GLU A 18 22.37 -14.13 22.65
N GLU A 19 21.21 -13.82 22.08
CA GLU A 19 21.09 -13.23 20.76
C GLU A 19 21.95 -11.95 20.74
N HIS A 20 22.96 -11.89 19.85
CA HIS A 20 23.89 -10.78 19.81
C HIS A 20 23.15 -9.48 19.44
N ASP A 21 22.86 -8.65 20.45
CA ASP A 21 22.18 -7.35 20.32
C ASP A 21 23.17 -6.19 20.57
N PRO A 22 23.95 -5.78 19.55
CA PRO A 22 24.90 -4.69 19.69
C PRO A 22 24.18 -3.36 19.94
N HIS A 23 24.48 -2.74 21.07
CA HIS A 23 24.00 -1.39 21.39
C HIS A 23 24.78 -0.33 20.61
N TYR A 24 24.06 0.63 20.02
CA TYR A 24 24.63 1.79 19.35
C TYR A 24 24.15 3.08 20.00
N GLU A 25 25.06 4.00 20.29
CA GLU A 25 24.69 5.35 20.71
C GLU A 25 24.04 6.10 19.53
N PRO A 26 22.92 6.82 19.76
CA PRO A 26 22.24 7.56 18.72
C PRO A 26 23.11 8.74 18.23
N ILE A 27 23.31 8.84 16.92
CA ILE A 27 24.03 9.97 16.29
C ILE A 27 23.29 11.29 16.52
N ILE A 28 21.96 11.24 16.63
CA ILE A 28 21.09 12.39 16.84
C ILE A 28 20.18 12.10 18.03
N SER A 29 20.15 13.03 18.98
CA SER A 29 19.24 12.98 20.12
C SER A 29 17.80 13.25 19.65
N ILE A 30 16.89 12.34 19.99
CA ILE A 30 15.46 12.50 19.69
C ILE A 30 14.88 13.75 20.37
N TYR A 31 15.49 14.19 21.49
CA TYR A 31 15.09 15.41 22.21
C TYR A 31 15.37 16.70 21.43
N ASP A 32 16.28 16.66 20.46
CA ASP A 32 16.59 17.80 19.58
C ASP A 32 15.68 17.84 18.35
N MET A 33 14.89 16.78 18.11
CA MET A 33 13.94 16.75 17.00
C MET A 33 12.58 17.28 17.45
N PRO A 34 11.99 18.24 16.72
CA PRO A 34 10.63 18.65 17.00
C PRO A 34 9.68 17.46 16.77
N VAL A 35 8.79 17.21 17.72
CA VAL A 35 7.68 16.27 17.53
C VAL A 35 6.76 16.86 16.46
N VAL A 36 6.86 16.34 15.25
CA VAL A 36 6.02 16.77 14.14
C VAL A 36 4.71 15.99 14.18
N ALA A 37 3.59 16.69 14.32
CA ALA A 37 2.28 16.09 14.12
C ALA A 37 2.15 15.64 12.64
N ALA A 38 2.16 14.33 12.42
CA ALA A 38 2.00 13.78 11.07
C ALA A 38 0.60 14.11 10.55
N LYS A 39 0.53 14.92 9.49
CA LYS A 39 -0.72 15.20 8.77
C LYS A 39 -0.84 14.27 7.58
N THR A 40 -2.04 13.72 7.40
CA THR A 40 -2.33 12.82 6.27
C THR A 40 -2.66 13.59 5.00
N PHE A 41 -3.11 14.84 5.15
CA PHE A 41 -3.66 15.68 4.08
C PHE A 41 -4.90 15.06 3.42
N GLU A 42 -5.64 14.23 4.18
CA GLU A 42 -6.89 13.57 3.82
C GLU A 42 -8.05 14.04 4.74
N GLU A 43 -7.81 14.98 5.65
CA GLU A 43 -8.75 15.38 6.72
C GLU A 43 -10.00 16.11 6.20
N ASP A 44 -9.89 16.79 5.07
CA ASP A 44 -10.98 17.53 4.41
C ASP A 44 -11.76 16.68 3.40
N GLU A 45 -11.56 15.37 3.41
CA GLU A 45 -12.15 14.44 2.47
C GLU A 45 -13.01 13.38 3.16
N ILE A 46 -13.95 12.83 2.41
CA ILE A 46 -14.83 11.74 2.83
C ILE A 46 -14.43 10.48 2.08
N GLU A 47 -14.16 9.41 2.83
CA GLU A 47 -13.90 8.08 2.28
C GLU A 47 -15.19 7.47 1.73
N LEU A 48 -15.26 7.33 0.41
CA LEU A 48 -16.39 6.70 -0.28
C LEU A 48 -16.22 5.17 -0.33
N VAL A 49 -15.00 4.73 -0.61
CA VAL A 49 -14.64 3.32 -0.74
C VAL A 49 -13.25 3.13 -0.19
N LYS A 50 -13.06 2.04 0.56
CA LYS A 50 -11.76 1.52 0.96
C LYS A 50 -11.72 0.02 0.69
N LEU A 51 -10.80 -0.41 -0.15
CA LEU A 51 -10.68 -1.79 -0.57
C LEU A 51 -9.22 -2.22 -0.65
N ARG A 52 -8.96 -3.46 -0.26
CA ARG A 52 -7.65 -4.09 -0.40
C ARG A 52 -7.39 -4.45 -1.85
N ALA A 53 -6.25 -4.02 -2.39
CA ALA A 53 -5.89 -4.28 -3.79
C ALA A 53 -4.38 -4.39 -4.02
N LYS A 54 -4.03 -4.88 -5.21
CA LYS A 54 -2.68 -4.82 -5.77
C LYS A 54 -2.71 -3.96 -7.03
N LEU A 55 -1.81 -3.00 -7.11
CA LEU A 55 -1.68 -2.04 -8.21
C LEU A 55 -0.44 -2.37 -9.05
N PHE A 56 -0.60 -2.26 -10.36
CA PHE A 56 0.41 -2.46 -11.36
C PHE A 56 0.51 -1.22 -12.25
N ARG A 57 1.71 -1.01 -12.79
CA ARG A 57 2.03 0.01 -13.78
C ARG A 57 2.51 -0.69 -15.04
N TYR A 58 2.06 -0.22 -16.21
CA TYR A 58 2.60 -0.67 -17.48
C TYR A 58 3.89 0.10 -17.80
N ASP A 59 5.00 -0.61 -17.96
CA ASP A 59 6.29 -0.03 -18.33
C ASP A 59 6.53 -0.22 -19.83
N THR A 60 6.53 0.88 -20.57
CA THR A 60 6.78 0.91 -22.02
C THR A 60 8.25 1.05 -22.37
N ASN A 61 9.14 1.27 -21.39
CA ASN A 61 10.57 1.42 -21.65
C ASN A 61 11.28 0.06 -21.80
N GLU A 62 10.66 -1.01 -21.30
CA GLU A 62 11.13 -2.39 -21.46
C GLU A 62 10.78 -2.94 -22.84
N ASN A 63 11.57 -3.89 -23.33
CA ASN A 63 11.32 -4.59 -24.59
C ASN A 63 11.33 -6.12 -24.37
N PRO A 64 10.16 -6.78 -24.29
CA PRO A 64 8.81 -6.25 -24.54
C PRO A 64 8.25 -5.42 -23.36
N PRO A 65 7.27 -4.51 -23.62
CA PRO A 65 6.56 -3.81 -22.57
C PRO A 65 5.87 -4.76 -21.58
N GLU A 66 5.91 -4.44 -20.30
CA GLU A 66 5.45 -5.35 -19.25
C GLU A 66 4.72 -4.66 -18.10
N TRP A 67 3.93 -5.44 -17.35
CA TRP A 67 3.27 -4.99 -16.13
C TRP A 67 4.19 -5.17 -14.92
N LYS A 68 4.56 -4.07 -14.26
CA LYS A 68 5.34 -4.08 -13.01
C LYS A 68 4.45 -3.83 -11.80
N GLU A 69 4.69 -4.55 -10.72
CA GLU A 69 3.98 -4.30 -9.46
C GLU A 69 4.37 -2.90 -8.92
N ARG A 70 3.38 -2.04 -8.73
CA ARG A 70 3.58 -0.69 -8.20
C ARG A 70 3.38 -0.64 -6.70
N GLY A 71 2.42 -1.39 -6.17
CA GLY A 71 2.17 -1.45 -4.72
C GLY A 71 1.01 -2.37 -4.33
N THR A 72 1.07 -2.86 -3.10
CA THR A 72 -0.01 -3.63 -2.48
C THR A 72 -0.45 -2.92 -1.20
N GLY A 73 -1.75 -2.76 -1.02
CA GLY A 73 -2.32 -2.02 0.11
C GLY A 73 -3.79 -1.68 -0.06
N ASP A 74 -4.26 -0.71 0.72
CA ASP A 74 -5.64 -0.23 0.64
C ASP A 74 -5.75 0.92 -0.37
N VAL A 75 -6.61 0.75 -1.37
CA VAL A 75 -7.04 1.83 -2.26
C VAL A 75 -8.25 2.52 -1.64
N LYS A 76 -8.23 3.85 -1.65
CA LYS A 76 -9.30 4.71 -1.19
C LYS A 76 -9.80 5.60 -2.31
N LEU A 77 -11.11 5.81 -2.34
CA LEU A 77 -11.76 6.89 -3.08
C LEU A 77 -12.15 7.98 -2.08
N LEU A 78 -11.55 9.17 -2.24
CA LEU A 78 -11.71 10.29 -1.34
C LEU A 78 -12.41 11.44 -2.07
N ARG A 79 -13.53 11.91 -1.53
CA ARG A 79 -14.25 13.08 -2.04
C ARG A 79 -14.01 14.29 -1.14
N HIS A 80 -13.51 15.37 -1.71
CA HIS A 80 -13.32 16.63 -0.99
C HIS A 80 -14.67 17.23 -0.57
N LYS A 81 -14.80 17.63 0.71
CA LYS A 81 -16.05 18.12 1.31
C LYS A 81 -16.60 19.38 0.61
N GLU A 82 -15.73 20.34 0.32
CA GLU A 82 -16.13 21.61 -0.31
C GLU A 82 -16.09 21.59 -1.84
N LYS A 83 -14.98 21.09 -2.43
CA LYS A 83 -14.73 21.15 -3.87
C LYS A 83 -15.48 20.08 -4.68
N ASN A 84 -16.03 19.06 -4.02
CA ASN A 84 -16.69 17.90 -4.64
C ASN A 84 -15.82 17.13 -5.65
N THR A 85 -14.51 17.34 -5.66
CA THR A 85 -13.55 16.57 -6.44
C THR A 85 -13.30 15.22 -5.79
N VAL A 86 -13.18 14.16 -6.59
CA VAL A 86 -12.88 12.80 -6.12
C VAL A 86 -11.48 12.40 -6.58
N ARG A 87 -10.69 11.82 -5.68
CA ARG A 87 -9.36 11.28 -5.99
C ARG A 87 -9.19 9.85 -5.52
N VAL A 88 -8.32 9.13 -6.23
CA VAL A 88 -7.81 7.82 -5.83
C VAL A 88 -6.55 8.05 -5.00
N VAL A 89 -6.49 7.48 -3.80
CA VAL A 89 -5.28 7.42 -2.97
C VAL A 89 -5.02 5.98 -2.59
N MET A 90 -3.80 5.48 -2.81
CA MET A 90 -3.39 4.14 -2.39
C MET A 90 -2.02 4.21 -1.71
N ARG A 91 -1.87 3.50 -0.59
CA ARG A 91 -0.62 3.43 0.17
C ARG A 91 -0.14 1.99 0.27
N ARG A 92 1.17 1.78 0.20
CA ARG A 92 1.79 0.46 0.37
C ARG A 92 1.75 0.03 1.83
N ASP A 93 1.58 -1.26 2.06
CA ASP A 93 1.72 -1.83 3.40
C ASP A 93 3.10 -1.58 3.98
N LYS A 94 3.15 -1.54 5.32
CA LYS A 94 4.34 -1.37 6.17
C LYS A 94 5.02 0.00 6.01
N THR A 95 5.34 0.39 4.77
CA THR A 95 6.01 1.66 4.45
C THR A 95 5.09 2.87 4.43
N LEU A 96 3.77 2.67 4.23
CA LEU A 96 2.75 3.71 4.12
C LEU A 96 3.00 4.75 2.99
N LYS A 97 3.97 4.46 2.11
CA LYS A 97 4.30 5.30 0.95
C LYS A 97 3.16 5.26 -0.06
N ILE A 98 2.84 6.42 -0.62
CA ILE A 98 1.83 6.55 -1.66
C ILE A 98 2.29 5.78 -2.91
N CYS A 99 1.38 5.03 -3.51
CA CYS A 99 1.57 4.32 -4.76
C CYS A 99 0.50 4.60 -5.81
N ALA A 100 -0.51 5.42 -5.49
CA ALA A 100 -1.39 6.09 -6.45
C ALA A 100 -1.94 7.35 -5.79
N ASN A 101 -1.98 8.46 -6.53
CA ASN A 101 -2.58 9.71 -6.09
C ASN A 101 -2.98 10.55 -7.32
N HIS A 102 -4.23 10.48 -7.73
CA HIS A 102 -4.75 11.25 -8.87
C HIS A 102 -6.24 11.50 -8.73
N TYR A 103 -6.71 12.59 -9.34
CA TYR A 103 -8.14 12.87 -9.44
C TYR A 103 -8.81 11.96 -10.47
N ILE A 104 -10.05 11.56 -10.18
CA ILE A 104 -10.92 10.93 -11.17
C ILE A 104 -11.46 12.04 -12.06
N THR A 105 -11.25 11.90 -13.37
CA THR A 105 -11.78 12.83 -14.37
C THR A 105 -12.89 12.14 -15.17
N PRO A 106 -13.84 12.89 -15.75
CA PRO A 106 -14.92 12.31 -16.56
C PRO A 106 -14.45 11.54 -17.81
N LEU A 107 -13.18 11.69 -18.21
CA LEU A 107 -12.58 11.02 -19.35
C LEU A 107 -11.87 9.71 -18.95
N MET A 108 -11.77 9.40 -17.66
CA MET A 108 -11.19 8.14 -17.21
C MET A 108 -12.24 7.03 -17.30
N GLU A 109 -11.96 6.01 -18.11
CA GLU A 109 -12.78 4.81 -18.22
C GLU A 109 -12.02 3.61 -17.67
N LEU A 110 -12.70 2.79 -16.86
CA LEU A 110 -12.19 1.52 -16.40
C LEU A 110 -12.45 0.47 -17.48
N HIS A 111 -11.39 -0.10 -18.03
CA HIS A 111 -11.49 -1.23 -18.94
C HIS A 111 -11.21 -2.55 -18.22
N PRO A 112 -12.00 -3.61 -18.44
CA PRO A 112 -11.73 -4.91 -17.86
C PRO A 112 -10.42 -5.47 -18.42
N ASN A 113 -9.58 -6.03 -17.56
CA ASN A 113 -8.38 -6.70 -18.03
C ASN A 113 -8.74 -8.05 -18.69
N CYS A 114 -8.17 -8.33 -19.87
CA CYS A 114 -8.49 -9.56 -20.63
C CYS A 114 -8.31 -10.81 -19.76
N GLY A 115 -9.37 -11.60 -19.60
CA GLY A 115 -9.38 -12.84 -18.82
C GLY A 115 -9.48 -12.68 -17.30
N SER A 116 -9.80 -11.48 -16.78
CA SER A 116 -9.97 -11.24 -15.33
C SER A 116 -11.24 -10.45 -15.03
N ASP A 117 -12.13 -11.03 -14.22
CA ASP A 117 -13.34 -10.38 -13.65
C ASP A 117 -13.04 -9.54 -12.39
N ARG A 118 -11.80 -9.58 -11.92
CA ARG A 118 -11.33 -8.94 -10.68
C ARG A 118 -10.27 -7.86 -10.89
N ALA A 119 -10.08 -7.43 -12.14
CA ALA A 119 -9.05 -6.44 -12.46
C ALA A 119 -9.53 -5.42 -13.50
N TRP A 120 -9.16 -4.17 -13.26
CA TRP A 120 -9.47 -3.03 -14.11
C TRP A 120 -8.19 -2.33 -14.54
N VAL A 121 -8.22 -1.75 -15.74
CA VAL A 121 -7.13 -0.98 -16.35
C VAL A 121 -7.65 0.40 -16.72
N TRP A 122 -6.89 1.45 -16.41
CA TRP A 122 -7.23 2.82 -16.85
C TRP A 122 -5.97 3.64 -17.09
N SER A 123 -6.10 4.65 -17.94
CA SER A 123 -5.04 5.63 -18.19
C SER A 123 -5.21 6.84 -17.28
N VAL A 124 -4.09 7.27 -16.68
CA VAL A 124 -4.03 8.45 -15.82
C VAL A 124 -3.08 9.46 -16.44
N VAL A 125 -3.56 10.69 -16.66
CA VAL A 125 -2.75 11.76 -17.27
C VAL A 125 -1.73 12.34 -16.28
N ALA A 126 -2.09 12.42 -15.00
CA ALA A 126 -1.28 13.06 -13.96
C ALA A 126 -1.40 12.34 -12.61
N ASP A 127 -0.74 11.18 -12.47
CA ASP A 127 -0.53 10.54 -11.18
C ASP A 127 0.60 11.21 -10.41
N PHE A 128 0.37 11.46 -9.12
CA PHE A 128 1.26 12.21 -8.23
C PHE A 128 1.80 11.35 -7.07
N ALA A 129 1.94 10.04 -7.25
CA ALA A 129 2.45 9.18 -6.17
C ALA A 129 3.93 9.46 -5.83
N ASP A 130 4.72 9.88 -6.83
CA ASP A 130 6.16 10.18 -6.69
C ASP A 130 6.42 11.71 -6.55
N GLU A 131 5.41 12.47 -6.07
CA GLU A 131 5.44 13.94 -5.95
C GLU A 131 5.73 14.70 -7.25
N LYS A 132 5.57 14.01 -8.39
CA LYS A 132 5.71 14.55 -9.74
C LYS A 132 4.58 13.99 -10.57
N ALA A 133 3.88 14.87 -11.30
CA ALA A 133 2.81 14.46 -12.21
C ALA A 133 3.40 13.60 -13.35
N ARG A 134 2.92 12.36 -13.47
CA ARG A 134 3.30 11.44 -14.55
C ARG A 134 2.06 10.86 -15.21
N SER A 135 2.15 10.70 -16.53
CA SER A 135 1.17 9.90 -17.26
C SER A 135 1.50 8.42 -17.06
N GLU A 136 0.50 7.63 -16.66
CA GLU A 136 0.67 6.24 -16.25
C GLU A 136 -0.51 5.41 -16.78
N LEU A 137 -0.23 4.20 -17.26
CA LEU A 137 -1.27 3.19 -17.50
C LEU A 137 -1.27 2.24 -16.31
N LEU A 138 -2.36 2.26 -15.55
CA LEU A 138 -2.48 1.54 -14.29
C LEU A 138 -3.43 0.36 -14.44
N ALA A 139 -3.11 -0.73 -13.74
CA ALA A 139 -4.02 -1.84 -13.55
C ALA A 139 -4.17 -2.15 -12.06
N ILE A 140 -5.39 -2.36 -11.61
CA ILE A 140 -5.68 -2.75 -10.22
C ILE A 140 -6.35 -4.10 -10.19
N ARG A 141 -5.90 -4.97 -9.28
CA ARG A 141 -6.47 -6.30 -9.06
C ARG A 141 -6.95 -6.43 -7.63
N PHE A 142 -8.18 -6.89 -7.48
CA PHE A 142 -8.81 -7.18 -6.20
C PHE A 142 -8.79 -8.68 -5.88
N ALA A 143 -9.02 -9.04 -4.62
CA ALA A 143 -9.12 -10.44 -4.22
C ALA A 143 -10.32 -11.14 -4.89
N ASN A 144 -11.49 -10.47 -4.88
CA ASN A 144 -12.77 -11.01 -5.33
C ASN A 144 -13.40 -10.09 -6.39
N ALA A 145 -14.19 -10.67 -7.29
CA ALA A 145 -14.92 -9.93 -8.34
C ALA A 145 -15.91 -8.91 -7.77
N ASP A 146 -16.52 -9.18 -6.60
CA ASP A 146 -17.45 -8.24 -5.95
C ASP A 146 -16.77 -6.93 -5.55
N ASN A 147 -15.51 -6.99 -5.09
CA ASN A 147 -14.73 -5.80 -4.78
C ASN A 147 -14.39 -5.01 -6.04
N ALA A 148 -14.10 -5.71 -7.15
CA ALA A 148 -13.87 -5.07 -8.43
C ALA A 148 -15.12 -4.35 -8.93
N LYS A 149 -16.30 -4.97 -8.85
CA LYS A 149 -17.59 -4.33 -9.18
C LYS A 149 -17.93 -3.17 -8.26
N LYS A 150 -17.58 -3.28 -6.97
CA LYS A 150 -17.77 -2.17 -6.01
C LYS A 150 -16.89 -0.98 -6.38
N MET A 151 -15.66 -1.20 -6.85
CA MET A 151 -14.81 -0.12 -7.34
C MET A 151 -15.42 0.53 -8.59
N GLU A 152 -15.80 -0.26 -9.59
CA GLU A 152 -16.42 0.21 -10.84
C GLU A 152 -17.66 1.08 -10.58
N ARG A 153 -18.52 0.71 -9.64
CA ARG A 153 -19.73 1.48 -9.32
C ARG A 153 -19.47 2.85 -8.68
N ASN A 154 -18.28 3.07 -8.11
CA ASN A 154 -17.94 4.30 -7.38
C ASN A 154 -16.95 5.20 -8.13
N VAL A 155 -16.54 4.80 -9.33
CA VAL A 155 -15.72 5.59 -10.27
C VAL A 155 -16.64 6.08 -11.39
#